data_AF-A0A3D1RBU0-F1
#
_entry.id   AF-A0A3D1RBU0-F1
#
_cell.length_a   1.000
_cell.length_b   1.000
_cell.length_c   1.000
_cell.angle_alpha   90.00
_cell.angle_beta   90.00
_cell.angle_gamma   90.00
#
_symmetry.space_group_name_H-M   'P 1'
#
loop_
_entity.id
_entity.type
_entity.pdbx_description
1 polymer ?
#
loop_
_entity_poly.entity_id
_entity_poly.type
_entity_poly.pdbx_seq_one_letter_code
_entity_poly.pdbx_strand_id
1 'polypeptide(L)'
;MPIAVLVALVVLSGCASGQVPVLPATVDEPTPERVEPAPAQQSAGVEEQADGAEETPVVVEPEAEGEGALEEEQSASEAAAPEVDPEAESQLAPTAACGPGGRYTADIDDLRLEQLWKGSPEALGSLSIGFADAGRLVNARQMPAGPNWTIVAPDRCWGTEETIEYLTRAIDHVAAQFEGTPPLRVNHMSKPEGGWIRPHASHQSGRDVDLAFYYRPGGPDRGAWARRENFDLARNWALVRALVTETDVQLVLVDRRIIKRLYDYALSTGEDQAWLDSIFRAGRGSLVQHARRHRDHYHVRFYNPRAQELGRRVLPLMPKGQPDLNRVVHRVRRGEYLGAIARRYDTTVSAIRKANGLRSTLIRAGRTLVIPLRGPCVNCPTPPEVIVPPRRLPPAPPPVAVRSAPARGELAVGTSGPAGLAAAAQ
;
A
#
# COMPACT_ATOMS: atom_id res chain seq x y z
N MET A 1 -30.99 -50.07 -23.49
CA MET A 1 -30.79 -51.53 -23.43
C MET A 1 -30.65 -52.05 -24.85
N PRO A 2 -29.78 -53.04 -25.19
CA PRO A 2 -28.81 -53.80 -24.38
C PRO A 2 -27.33 -53.58 -24.83
N ILE A 3 -26.33 -53.60 -23.93
CA ILE A 3 -25.42 -54.70 -23.51
C ILE A 3 -24.46 -55.19 -24.61
N ALA A 4 -23.14 -55.01 -24.40
CA ALA A 4 -22.17 -56.11 -24.27
C ALA A 4 -20.74 -55.61 -24.00
N VAL A 5 -20.16 -56.20 -22.96
CA VAL A 5 -18.79 -56.09 -22.47
C VAL A 5 -17.90 -57.04 -23.27
N LEU A 6 -16.66 -56.66 -23.58
CA LEU A 6 -15.57 -57.64 -23.68
C LEU A 6 -14.25 -57.08 -23.14
N VAL A 7 -13.80 -57.76 -22.09
CA VAL A 7 -12.51 -57.67 -21.43
C VAL A 7 -11.46 -58.40 -22.27
N ALA A 8 -10.28 -57.80 -22.45
CA ALA A 8 -9.07 -58.55 -22.78
C ALA A 8 -7.90 -58.01 -21.94
N LEU A 9 -7.57 -58.79 -20.91
CA LEU A 9 -6.41 -58.65 -20.06
C LEU A 9 -5.25 -59.40 -20.74
N VAL A 10 -4.14 -58.73 -21.05
CA VAL A 10 -2.87 -59.39 -21.34
C VAL A 10 -1.80 -58.76 -20.45
N VAL A 11 -1.40 -59.53 -19.44
CA VAL A 11 -0.20 -59.31 -18.63
C VAL A 11 0.94 -60.06 -19.32
N LEU A 12 2.01 -59.35 -19.68
CA LEU A 12 3.32 -59.96 -19.91
C LEU A 12 4.38 -59.14 -19.15
N SER A 13 5.03 -59.83 -18.22
CA SER A 13 6.24 -59.43 -17.52
C SER A 13 7.41 -59.28 -18.51
N GLY A 14 8.28 -58.32 -18.25
CA GLY A 14 9.57 -58.20 -18.94
C GLY A 14 10.46 -57.16 -18.27
N CYS A 15 11.24 -57.59 -17.28
CA CYS A 15 12.41 -56.85 -16.81
C CYS A 15 13.50 -56.93 -17.89
N ALA A 16 13.98 -55.79 -18.39
CA ALA A 16 15.27 -55.72 -19.08
C ALA A 16 15.87 -54.32 -18.93
N SER A 17 17.00 -54.28 -18.24
CA SER A 17 17.98 -53.19 -18.20
C SER A 17 18.46 -52.86 -19.60
N GLY A 18 18.52 -51.58 -19.96
CA GLY A 18 18.99 -51.15 -21.27
C GLY A 18 19.43 -49.68 -21.29
N GLN A 19 20.76 -49.53 -21.32
CA GLN A 19 21.60 -48.37 -21.59
C GLN A 19 20.98 -47.06 -22.13
N VAL A 20 21.47 -45.99 -21.51
CA VAL A 20 21.44 -44.59 -21.97
C VAL A 20 22.09 -44.46 -23.35
N PRO A 21 21.43 -43.87 -24.35
CA PRO A 21 22.10 -43.47 -25.58
C PRO A 21 22.86 -42.15 -25.38
N VAL A 22 24.19 -42.23 -25.47
CA VAL A 22 25.09 -41.10 -25.72
C VAL A 22 24.98 -40.76 -27.21
N LEU A 23 24.64 -39.52 -27.54
CA LEU A 23 24.76 -38.96 -28.89
C LEU A 23 25.77 -37.80 -28.90
N PRO A 24 26.47 -37.60 -30.02
CA PRO A 24 27.78 -36.95 -30.07
C PRO A 24 27.72 -35.42 -30.07
N ALA A 25 28.82 -34.85 -29.58
CA ALA A 25 29.18 -33.45 -29.71
C ALA A 25 29.40 -33.07 -31.19
N THR A 26 28.91 -31.88 -31.58
CA THR A 26 29.59 -30.79 -32.29
C THR A 26 28.58 -29.98 -33.10
N VAL A 27 28.39 -28.71 -32.74
CA VAL A 27 28.16 -27.60 -33.67
C VAL A 27 28.60 -26.31 -32.98
N ASP A 28 29.44 -25.55 -33.69
CA ASP A 28 30.15 -24.35 -33.27
C ASP A 28 29.22 -23.22 -32.79
N GLU A 29 29.50 -22.67 -31.60
CA GLU A 29 29.03 -21.34 -31.19
C GLU A 29 30.10 -20.28 -31.53
N PRO A 30 29.71 -19.11 -32.06
CA PRO A 30 30.65 -18.04 -32.39
C PRO A 30 31.18 -17.34 -31.12
N THR A 31 32.50 -17.19 -31.07
CA THR A 31 33.29 -16.52 -30.04
C THR A 31 32.86 -15.05 -29.86
N PRO A 32 32.63 -14.56 -28.62
CA PRO A 32 32.46 -13.12 -28.38
C PRO A 32 33.82 -12.42 -28.42
N GLU A 33 33.91 -11.41 -29.28
CA GLU A 33 35.07 -10.55 -29.47
C GLU A 33 35.37 -9.72 -28.21
N ARG A 34 36.64 -9.75 -27.78
CA ARG A 34 37.15 -9.13 -26.56
C ARG A 34 37.51 -7.67 -26.86
N VAL A 35 36.69 -6.73 -26.43
CA VAL A 35 37.03 -5.30 -26.48
C VAL A 35 38.05 -4.99 -25.38
N GLU A 36 39.25 -4.56 -25.76
CA GLU A 36 40.29 -4.09 -24.84
C GLU A 36 39.96 -2.68 -24.30
N PRO A 37 40.25 -2.38 -23.02
CA PRO A 37 40.10 -1.04 -22.49
C PRO A 37 41.28 -0.14 -22.92
N ALA A 38 40.95 1.08 -23.37
CA ALA A 38 41.91 2.12 -23.69
C ALA A 38 42.75 2.55 -22.45
N PRO A 39 44.03 2.95 -22.64
CA PRO A 39 44.92 3.27 -21.54
C PRO A 39 44.62 4.65 -20.93
N ALA A 40 44.73 4.72 -19.60
CA ALA A 40 44.72 5.95 -18.83
C ALA A 40 46.00 6.76 -19.10
N GLN A 41 45.87 8.02 -19.52
CA GLN A 41 46.97 8.97 -19.50
C GLN A 41 46.95 9.77 -18.20
N GLN A 42 48.06 9.66 -17.48
CA GLN A 42 48.40 10.46 -16.32
C GLN A 42 48.95 11.82 -16.73
N SER A 43 48.68 12.76 -15.82
CA SER A 43 49.18 14.13 -15.67
C SER A 43 50.64 14.38 -16.04
N ALA A 44 50.88 15.52 -16.70
CA ALA A 44 52.09 16.32 -16.55
C ALA A 44 51.71 17.65 -15.88
N GLY A 45 52.48 18.03 -14.86
CA GLY A 45 52.27 19.23 -14.07
C GLY A 45 52.91 20.47 -14.67
N VAL A 46 52.48 21.63 -14.18
CA VAL A 46 53.24 22.86 -14.16
C VAL A 46 52.96 23.52 -12.80
N GLU A 47 53.99 23.59 -11.97
CA GLU A 47 54.10 24.49 -10.82
C GLU A 47 54.20 25.93 -11.35
N GLU A 48 53.53 26.91 -10.71
CA GLU A 48 54.23 28.12 -10.22
C GLU A 48 53.35 28.94 -9.24
N GLN A 49 53.92 29.10 -8.04
CA GLN A 49 53.89 30.19 -7.05
C GLN A 49 52.60 30.85 -6.53
N ALA A 50 52.67 31.00 -5.20
CA ALA A 50 51.75 31.66 -4.30
C ALA A 50 51.93 33.19 -4.29
N ASP A 51 50.83 33.89 -3.99
CA ASP A 51 50.91 35.03 -3.08
C ASP A 51 49.66 35.07 -2.19
N GLY A 52 49.85 35.46 -0.95
CA GLY A 52 48.85 35.44 0.11
C GLY A 52 48.10 36.76 0.25
N ALA A 53 46.86 36.68 0.74
CA ALA A 53 46.24 37.75 1.52
C ALA A 53 45.10 37.15 2.34
N GLU A 54 45.18 37.34 3.66
CA GLU A 54 44.10 37.15 4.63
C GLU A 54 42.93 38.07 4.31
N GLU A 55 41.69 37.56 4.31
CA GLU A 55 40.52 38.33 4.78
C GLU A 55 39.49 37.39 5.44
N THR A 56 39.00 37.85 6.59
CA THR A 56 38.15 37.21 7.61
C THR A 56 36.74 36.85 7.14
N PRO A 57 36.06 35.85 7.76
CA PRO A 57 34.67 35.55 7.43
C PRO A 57 33.70 36.45 8.19
N VAL A 58 32.84 37.16 7.46
CA VAL A 58 31.69 37.87 8.03
C VAL A 58 30.59 36.86 8.33
N VAL A 59 30.31 36.72 9.63
CA VAL A 59 29.13 36.04 10.18
C VAL A 59 27.92 36.94 9.95
N VAL A 60 26.87 36.39 9.32
CA VAL A 60 25.56 37.04 9.27
C VAL A 60 24.60 36.16 10.06
N GLU A 61 24.24 36.63 11.25
CA GLU A 61 23.11 36.11 12.02
C GLU A 61 21.78 36.58 11.40
N PRO A 62 20.69 35.79 11.46
CA PRO A 62 19.36 36.30 11.14
C PRO A 62 18.68 36.87 12.39
N GLU A 63 18.21 38.11 12.26
CA GLU A 63 17.42 38.86 13.24
C GLU A 63 16.03 38.25 13.47
N ALA A 64 15.59 38.30 14.72
CA ALA A 64 14.20 38.19 15.17
C ALA A 64 13.46 39.54 14.86
N GLU A 65 12.15 39.73 14.78
CA GLU A 65 10.99 39.23 15.51
C GLU A 65 9.70 39.47 14.69
N GLY A 66 8.58 38.88 15.10
CA GLY A 66 7.25 39.20 14.57
C GLY A 66 6.16 38.30 15.16
N GLU A 67 5.74 38.64 16.37
CA GLU A 67 4.84 37.88 17.26
C GLU A 67 3.41 37.70 16.73
N GLY A 68 2.80 36.60 17.15
CA GLY A 68 1.39 36.25 16.96
C GLY A 68 1.06 34.97 17.70
N ALA A 69 1.35 34.94 19.01
CA ALA A 69 1.09 33.80 19.89
C ALA A 69 -0.42 33.66 20.15
N LEU A 70 -0.98 32.50 19.81
CA LEU A 70 -2.21 32.01 20.40
C LEU A 70 -1.83 30.79 21.25
N GLU A 71 -2.19 30.90 22.53
CA GLU A 71 -1.74 30.14 23.68
C GLU A 71 -1.90 28.61 23.49
N GLU A 72 -0.80 27.88 23.62
CA GLU A 72 -0.80 26.44 23.83
C GLU A 72 -0.97 26.17 25.33
N GLU A 73 -2.17 25.72 25.75
CA GLU A 73 -2.32 25.10 27.07
C GLU A 73 -1.48 23.81 27.13
N GLN A 74 -0.40 23.89 27.91
CA GLN A 74 0.43 22.76 28.28
C GLN A 74 -0.28 21.94 29.36
N SER A 75 -0.94 20.84 28.99
CA SER A 75 -1.36 19.84 29.97
C SER A 75 -0.17 18.95 30.35
N ALA A 76 0.01 18.78 31.66
CA ALA A 76 1.10 18.11 32.33
C ALA A 76 1.53 16.74 31.77
N SER A 77 2.83 16.49 31.88
CA SER A 77 3.54 15.28 31.48
C SER A 77 3.11 14.04 32.27
N GLU A 78 2.32 13.18 31.64
CA GLU A 78 2.42 11.73 31.87
C GLU A 78 3.64 11.21 31.09
N ALA A 79 4.47 10.40 31.74
CA ALA A 79 5.61 9.75 31.09
C ALA A 79 5.10 8.86 29.94
N ALA A 80 5.10 9.40 28.72
CA ALA A 80 4.65 8.70 27.53
C ALA A 80 5.51 7.46 27.33
N ALA A 81 4.85 6.29 27.33
CA ALA A 81 5.41 5.07 26.77
C ALA A 81 6.00 5.39 25.37
N PRO A 82 7.08 4.74 24.93
CA PRO A 82 7.67 5.03 23.63
C PRO A 82 6.60 4.99 22.54
N GLU A 83 6.38 6.11 21.85
CA GLU A 83 5.44 6.19 20.73
C GLU A 83 5.86 5.15 19.69
N VAL A 84 5.09 4.08 19.54
CA VAL A 84 5.31 3.09 18.47
C VAL A 84 4.96 3.77 17.16
N ASP A 85 5.90 3.74 16.21
CA ASP A 85 5.70 4.29 14.87
C ASP A 85 4.50 3.60 14.20
N PRO A 86 3.41 4.32 13.89
CA PRO A 86 2.21 3.71 13.32
C PRO A 86 2.43 3.14 11.91
N GLU A 87 3.51 3.54 11.22
CA GLU A 87 3.89 2.94 9.95
C GLU A 87 4.55 1.55 10.13
N ALA A 88 5.16 1.28 11.29
CA ALA A 88 5.97 0.09 11.55
C ALA A 88 5.12 -1.14 11.93
N GLU A 89 4.46 -1.73 10.93
CA GLU A 89 3.59 -2.90 11.09
C GLU A 89 4.25 -4.05 11.87
N SER A 90 5.53 -4.32 11.61
CA SER A 90 6.28 -5.38 12.29
C SER A 90 6.40 -5.20 13.81
N GLN A 91 6.19 -3.99 14.32
CA GLN A 91 6.23 -3.63 15.74
C GLN A 91 4.84 -3.56 16.37
N LEU A 92 3.79 -3.50 15.53
CA LEU A 92 2.39 -3.48 15.91
C LEU A 92 1.90 -4.93 15.95
N ALA A 93 2.18 -5.62 17.06
CA ALA A 93 1.86 -7.03 17.24
C ALA A 93 0.43 -7.36 16.76
N PRO A 94 0.26 -8.30 15.82
CA PRO A 94 -1.06 -8.83 15.54
C PRO A 94 -1.43 -9.82 16.64
N THR A 95 -2.48 -9.46 17.38
CA THR A 95 -3.17 -10.35 18.31
C THR A 95 -4.49 -10.77 17.66
N ALA A 96 -4.42 -11.68 16.68
CA ALA A 96 -5.61 -12.37 16.22
C ALA A 96 -5.29 -13.85 16.04
N ALA A 97 -5.88 -14.66 16.91
CA ALA A 97 -5.99 -16.10 16.75
C ALA A 97 -7.02 -16.40 15.66
N CYS A 98 -6.77 -17.52 14.97
CA CYS A 98 -7.59 -18.15 13.94
C CYS A 98 -9.11 -18.02 14.21
N GLY A 99 -9.83 -17.36 13.30
CA GLY A 99 -11.28 -17.46 13.19
C GLY A 99 -11.65 -18.36 12.00
N PRO A 100 -12.85 -18.95 11.95
CA PRO A 100 -13.25 -19.94 10.96
C PRO A 100 -13.61 -19.32 9.59
N GLY A 101 -12.69 -18.52 9.03
CA GLY A 101 -12.77 -18.00 7.67
C GLY A 101 -12.02 -18.92 6.71
N GLY A 102 -12.58 -19.16 5.52
CA GLY A 102 -11.85 -19.83 4.45
C GLY A 102 -10.65 -19.00 3.97
N ARG A 103 -9.69 -19.67 3.33
CA ARG A 103 -8.53 -19.08 2.67
C ARG A 103 -8.97 -18.07 1.59
N TYR A 104 -8.36 -16.88 1.52
CA TYR A 104 -8.51 -15.92 0.41
C TYR A 104 -7.91 -16.45 -0.92
N THR A 105 -7.24 -17.59 -0.83
CA THR A 105 -6.67 -18.34 -1.95
C THR A 105 -7.22 -19.77 -2.02
N ALA A 106 -8.47 -19.97 -1.61
CA ALA A 106 -9.14 -21.29 -1.65
C ALA A 106 -9.26 -21.89 -3.07
N ASP A 107 -9.14 -21.06 -4.11
CA ASP A 107 -9.09 -21.45 -5.51
C ASP A 107 -7.79 -22.13 -5.95
N ILE A 108 -6.73 -22.08 -5.11
CA ILE A 108 -5.43 -22.67 -5.41
C ILE A 108 -4.93 -23.51 -4.22
N ASP A 109 -4.82 -24.82 -4.39
CA ASP A 109 -4.24 -25.71 -3.38
C ASP A 109 -2.71 -25.56 -3.26
N ASP A 110 -2.11 -26.16 -2.23
CA ASP A 110 -0.68 -26.00 -1.94
C ASP A 110 0.22 -26.65 -3.03
N LEU A 111 -0.22 -27.74 -3.65
CA LEU A 111 0.52 -28.42 -4.73
C LEU A 111 0.57 -27.53 -5.98
N ARG A 112 -0.59 -26.98 -6.38
CA ARG A 112 -0.70 -26.09 -7.53
C ARG A 112 0.05 -24.79 -7.30
N LEU A 113 -0.01 -24.23 -6.08
CA LEU A 113 0.79 -23.07 -5.69
C LEU A 113 2.28 -23.33 -5.88
N GLU A 114 2.79 -24.47 -5.40
CA GLU A 114 4.20 -24.82 -5.53
C GLU A 114 4.61 -25.01 -6.99
N GLN A 115 3.78 -25.64 -7.80
CA GLN A 115 4.01 -25.79 -9.24
C GLN A 115 4.09 -24.44 -9.95
N LEU A 116 3.13 -23.55 -9.70
CA LEU A 116 3.12 -22.20 -10.29
C LEU A 116 4.31 -21.38 -9.80
N TRP A 117 4.61 -21.39 -8.51
CA TRP A 117 5.77 -20.67 -7.97
C TRP A 117 7.09 -21.10 -8.63
N LYS A 118 7.27 -22.39 -8.89
CA LYS A 118 8.50 -22.93 -9.50
C LYS A 118 8.55 -22.76 -11.03
N GLY A 119 7.42 -22.89 -11.71
CA GLY A 119 7.36 -22.98 -13.17
C GLY A 119 6.89 -21.71 -13.88
N SER A 120 6.01 -20.94 -13.25
CA SER A 120 5.34 -19.77 -13.84
C SER A 120 4.83 -18.82 -12.74
N PRO A 121 5.75 -18.23 -11.94
CA PRO A 121 5.38 -17.40 -10.79
C PRO A 121 4.52 -16.19 -11.17
N GLU A 122 4.62 -15.68 -12.39
CA GLU A 122 3.77 -14.61 -12.95
C GLU A 122 2.27 -14.96 -12.96
N ALA A 123 1.92 -16.24 -13.05
CA ALA A 123 0.53 -16.70 -13.05
C ALA A 123 -0.16 -16.58 -11.68
N LEU A 124 0.61 -16.32 -10.62
CA LEU A 124 0.07 -16.11 -9.27
C LEU A 124 -0.50 -14.71 -9.06
N GLY A 125 -0.37 -13.80 -10.04
CA GLY A 125 -0.68 -12.39 -9.86
C GLY A 125 0.30 -11.72 -8.91
N SER A 126 -0.05 -10.55 -8.37
CA SER A 126 0.84 -9.84 -7.44
C SER A 126 0.87 -10.45 -6.03
N LEU A 127 2.04 -10.55 -5.41
CA LEU A 127 2.21 -11.05 -4.04
C LEU A 127 2.83 -10.00 -3.13
N SER A 128 2.25 -9.85 -1.94
CA SER A 128 2.78 -9.04 -0.85
C SER A 128 3.49 -9.94 0.14
N ILE A 129 4.82 -9.91 0.16
CA ILE A 129 5.63 -10.81 0.99
C ILE A 129 6.20 -10.04 2.17
N GLY A 130 5.92 -10.49 3.40
CA GLY A 130 6.43 -9.84 4.61
C GLY A 130 5.58 -8.65 5.06
N PHE A 131 6.12 -7.85 5.98
CA PHE A 131 5.44 -6.69 6.56
C PHE A 131 5.54 -5.46 5.67
N ALA A 132 4.66 -4.48 5.86
CA ALA A 132 4.71 -3.19 5.18
C ALA A 132 6.04 -2.43 5.37
N ASP A 133 6.71 -2.62 6.51
CA ASP A 133 8.01 -2.04 6.87
C ASP A 133 9.20 -3.02 6.80
N ALA A 134 8.97 -4.25 6.33
CA ALA A 134 9.99 -5.27 6.14
C ALA A 134 9.55 -6.30 5.09
N GLY A 135 9.23 -5.82 3.90
CA GLY A 135 8.55 -6.61 2.88
C GLY A 135 9.13 -6.52 1.49
N ARG A 136 8.47 -7.23 0.57
CA ARG A 136 8.75 -7.26 -0.87
C ARG A 136 7.45 -7.33 -1.65
N LEU A 137 7.58 -6.99 -2.91
CA LEU A 137 6.54 -7.15 -3.91
C LEU A 137 7.05 -8.11 -4.99
N VAL A 138 6.24 -9.09 -5.36
CA VAL A 138 6.48 -9.97 -6.51
C VAL A 138 5.33 -9.77 -7.49
N ASN A 139 5.63 -9.79 -8.79
CA ASN A 139 4.68 -9.49 -9.87
C ASN A 139 3.95 -8.17 -9.63
N ALA A 140 4.72 -7.14 -9.26
CA ALA A 140 4.19 -5.81 -9.05
C ALA A 140 3.46 -5.29 -10.28
N ARG A 141 2.41 -4.52 -10.03
CA ARG A 141 1.72 -3.75 -11.05
C ARG A 141 2.09 -2.30 -10.88
N GLN A 142 2.47 -1.64 -11.97
CA GLN A 142 2.63 -0.19 -11.97
C GLN A 142 1.24 0.44 -11.97
N MET A 143 1.05 1.50 -11.18
CA MET A 143 -0.16 2.31 -11.22
C MET A 143 -0.37 2.77 -12.67
N PRO A 144 -1.50 2.43 -13.32
CA PRO A 144 -1.74 2.83 -14.69
C PRO A 144 -2.00 4.34 -14.77
N ALA A 145 -1.76 4.93 -15.94
CA ALA A 145 -2.27 6.27 -16.21
C ALA A 145 -3.80 6.26 -16.21
N GLY A 146 -4.42 7.32 -15.71
CA GLY A 146 -5.87 7.47 -15.70
C GLY A 146 -6.28 8.95 -15.69
N PRO A 147 -7.55 9.26 -16.02
CA PRO A 147 -8.02 10.63 -16.11
C PRO A 147 -8.17 11.30 -14.74
N ASN A 148 -8.38 10.52 -13.68
CA ASN A 148 -8.74 11.02 -12.35
C ASN A 148 -7.55 11.12 -11.38
N TRP A 149 -6.34 10.81 -11.83
CA TRP A 149 -5.13 10.93 -11.03
C TRP A 149 -3.91 11.31 -11.86
N THR A 150 -2.88 11.81 -11.18
CA THR A 150 -1.55 12.02 -11.74
C THR A 150 -0.51 11.23 -10.95
N ILE A 151 0.44 10.65 -11.66
CA ILE A 151 1.53 9.86 -11.08
C ILE A 151 2.76 10.75 -10.93
N VAL A 152 3.18 11.00 -9.69
CA VAL A 152 4.28 11.95 -9.41
C VAL A 152 5.65 11.31 -9.62
N ALA A 153 5.80 10.04 -9.26
CA ALA A 153 7.05 9.28 -9.37
C ALA A 153 6.76 7.89 -9.94
N PRO A 154 6.76 7.73 -11.28
CA PRO A 154 6.42 6.46 -11.93
C PRO A 154 7.32 5.29 -11.50
N ASP A 155 8.57 5.55 -11.15
CA ASP A 155 9.54 4.56 -10.63
C ASP A 155 9.17 4.05 -9.21
N ARG A 156 8.25 4.73 -8.53
CA ARG A 156 7.81 4.46 -7.15
C ARG A 156 6.31 4.28 -7.01
N CYS A 157 5.59 4.12 -8.11
CA CYS A 157 4.15 3.89 -8.12
C CYS A 157 3.84 2.45 -8.50
N TRP A 158 4.38 1.51 -7.73
CA TRP A 158 4.13 0.08 -7.89
C TRP A 158 3.41 -0.47 -6.66
N GLY A 159 2.49 -1.41 -6.89
CA GLY A 159 1.73 -2.04 -5.83
C GLY A 159 1.24 -3.43 -6.24
N THR A 160 0.52 -4.07 -5.34
CA THR A 160 -0.28 -5.24 -5.70
C THR A 160 -1.47 -4.81 -6.57
N GLU A 161 -2.05 -5.75 -7.30
CA GLU A 161 -3.28 -5.56 -8.06
C GLU A 161 -4.42 -5.02 -7.18
N GLU A 162 -4.63 -5.61 -6.00
CA GLU A 162 -5.64 -5.15 -5.03
C GLU A 162 -5.47 -3.66 -4.65
N THR A 163 -4.24 -3.21 -4.34
CA THR A 163 -3.95 -1.78 -4.09
C THR A 163 -4.39 -0.89 -5.25
N ILE A 164 -4.07 -1.27 -6.49
CA ILE A 164 -4.43 -0.48 -7.67
C ILE A 164 -5.95 -0.43 -7.83
N GLU A 165 -6.63 -1.56 -7.69
CA GLU A 165 -8.08 -1.64 -7.81
C GLU A 165 -8.80 -0.81 -6.74
N TYR A 166 -8.35 -0.89 -5.48
CA TYR A 166 -8.89 -0.09 -4.39
C TYR A 166 -8.67 1.40 -4.59
N LEU A 167 -7.48 1.79 -5.07
CA LEU A 167 -7.17 3.19 -5.38
C LEU A 167 -8.02 3.72 -6.51
N THR A 168 -8.09 3.00 -7.64
CA THR A 168 -8.92 3.39 -8.78
C THR A 168 -10.37 3.54 -8.35
N ARG A 169 -10.92 2.57 -7.60
CA ARG A 169 -12.31 2.65 -7.10
C ARG A 169 -12.54 3.89 -6.23
N ALA A 170 -11.69 4.14 -5.25
CA ALA A 170 -11.87 5.27 -4.33
C ALA A 170 -11.73 6.63 -5.04
N ILE A 171 -10.79 6.76 -5.97
CA ILE A 171 -10.56 8.00 -6.71
C ILE A 171 -11.69 8.25 -7.72
N ASP A 172 -12.12 7.21 -8.43
CA ASP A 172 -13.22 7.30 -9.40
C ASP A 172 -14.54 7.61 -8.70
N HIS A 173 -14.77 7.10 -7.49
CA HIS A 173 -15.94 7.48 -6.68
C HIS A 173 -16.00 8.99 -6.44
N VAL A 174 -14.89 9.61 -6.04
CA VAL A 174 -14.84 11.07 -5.82
C VAL A 174 -15.10 11.82 -7.12
N ALA A 175 -14.46 11.39 -8.22
CA ALA A 175 -14.65 12.03 -9.53
C ALA A 175 -16.10 11.93 -10.02
N ALA A 176 -16.78 10.80 -9.77
CA ALA A 176 -18.18 10.61 -10.11
C ALA A 176 -19.12 11.45 -9.24
N GLN A 177 -18.77 11.69 -7.97
CA GLN A 177 -19.60 12.45 -7.04
C GLN A 177 -19.49 13.97 -7.26
N PHE A 178 -18.33 14.47 -7.69
CA PHE A 178 -18.10 15.91 -7.83
C PHE A 178 -17.63 16.25 -9.25
N GLU A 179 -18.49 16.92 -10.01
CA GLU A 179 -18.15 17.42 -11.34
C GLU A 179 -16.92 18.35 -11.30
N GLY A 180 -16.08 18.28 -12.33
CA GLY A 180 -14.86 19.09 -12.43
C GLY A 180 -13.80 18.76 -11.37
N THR A 181 -13.83 17.57 -10.78
CA THR A 181 -12.80 17.13 -9.83
C THR A 181 -11.42 17.10 -10.50
N PRO A 182 -10.42 17.82 -9.95
CA PRO A 182 -9.07 17.77 -10.48
C PRO A 182 -8.45 16.39 -10.24
N PRO A 183 -7.52 15.92 -11.09
CA PRO A 183 -6.84 14.65 -10.89
C PRO A 183 -6.11 14.60 -9.53
N LEU A 184 -6.36 13.54 -8.74
CA LEU A 184 -5.65 13.34 -7.47
C LEU A 184 -4.18 13.01 -7.71
N ARG A 185 -3.28 13.67 -7.00
CA ARG A 185 -1.85 13.33 -7.07
C ARG A 185 -1.56 12.08 -6.24
N VAL A 186 -1.18 11.00 -6.92
CA VAL A 186 -0.63 9.77 -6.33
C VAL A 186 0.88 9.96 -6.20
N ASN A 187 1.37 10.01 -4.96
CA ASN A 187 2.78 10.30 -4.66
C ASN A 187 3.63 9.02 -4.70
N HIS A 188 4.03 8.48 -3.54
CA HIS A 188 4.83 7.25 -3.48
C HIS A 188 3.95 6.06 -3.09
N MET A 189 4.09 4.96 -3.82
CA MET A 189 3.64 3.62 -3.44
C MET A 189 4.89 2.81 -3.12
N SER A 190 5.16 1.72 -3.85
CA SER A 190 6.37 0.90 -3.71
C SER A 190 7.27 0.93 -4.96
N LYS A 191 8.42 0.26 -4.86
CA LYS A 191 9.27 -0.13 -6.00
C LYS A 191 8.70 -1.40 -6.66
N PRO A 192 9.11 -1.74 -7.89
CA PRO A 192 8.69 -2.99 -8.53
C PRO A 192 9.00 -4.24 -7.69
N GLU A 193 10.13 -4.26 -6.97
CA GLU A 193 10.50 -5.39 -6.10
C GLU A 193 10.11 -5.17 -4.62
N GLY A 194 9.48 -4.05 -4.32
CA GLY A 194 9.25 -3.61 -2.95
C GLY A 194 10.52 -3.17 -2.21
N GLY A 195 10.55 -3.44 -0.91
CA GLY A 195 11.65 -3.06 -0.03
C GLY A 195 11.74 -1.57 0.28
N TRP A 196 12.70 -1.21 1.14
CA TRP A 196 12.80 0.13 1.69
C TRP A 196 13.00 1.24 0.63
N ILE A 197 12.30 2.35 0.84
CA ILE A 197 12.35 3.57 0.02
C ILE A 197 12.64 4.74 0.95
N ARG A 198 13.68 5.54 0.66
CA ARG A 198 13.91 6.79 1.41
C ARG A 198 12.83 7.82 1.03
N PRO A 199 12.21 8.54 1.99
CA PRO A 199 12.45 8.54 3.44
C PRO A 199 11.55 7.59 4.26
N HIS A 200 10.67 6.86 3.61
CA HIS A 200 9.57 6.06 4.15
C HIS A 200 10.04 4.91 5.03
N ALA A 201 9.36 4.68 6.16
CA ALA A 201 9.61 3.52 7.00
C ALA A 201 8.93 2.26 6.42
N SER A 202 7.72 2.45 5.88
CA SER A 202 6.88 1.44 5.24
C SER A 202 7.02 1.43 3.71
N HIS A 203 5.95 1.16 2.94
CA HIS A 203 5.92 1.08 1.48
C HIS A 203 6.71 -0.08 0.87
N GLN A 204 7.02 -1.11 1.65
CA GLN A 204 7.92 -2.17 1.19
C GLN A 204 7.22 -3.36 0.53
N SER A 205 5.92 -3.53 0.78
CA SER A 205 5.18 -4.74 0.40
C SER A 205 4.08 -4.50 -0.65
N GLY A 206 4.04 -3.29 -1.24
CA GLY A 206 3.07 -2.92 -2.28
C GLY A 206 1.65 -2.60 -1.78
N ARG A 207 1.46 -2.47 -0.46
CA ARG A 207 0.16 -2.22 0.19
C ARG A 207 -0.05 -0.79 0.69
N ASP A 208 1.01 0.03 0.68
CA ASP A 208 0.96 1.43 1.11
C ASP A 208 0.99 2.39 -0.07
N VAL A 209 0.37 3.56 0.11
CA VAL A 209 0.34 4.66 -0.85
C VAL A 209 0.18 6.01 -0.16
N ASP A 210 0.98 6.97 -0.60
CA ASP A 210 0.84 8.39 -0.25
C ASP A 210 -0.07 9.09 -1.25
N LEU A 211 -1.21 9.58 -0.80
CA LEU A 211 -2.15 10.37 -1.59
C LEU A 211 -2.07 11.83 -1.17
N ALA A 212 -1.92 12.75 -2.13
CA ALA A 212 -2.12 14.16 -1.84
C ALA A 212 -3.57 14.42 -1.40
N PHE A 213 -3.81 15.61 -0.85
CA PHE A 213 -5.18 16.07 -0.63
C PHE A 213 -5.80 16.60 -1.91
N TYR A 214 -7.13 16.58 -1.97
CA TYR A 214 -7.85 17.43 -2.91
C TYR A 214 -7.78 18.88 -2.43
N TYR A 215 -7.34 19.77 -3.31
CA TYR A 215 -7.32 21.20 -3.06
C TYR A 215 -8.38 21.90 -3.90
N ARG A 216 -8.87 23.04 -3.39
CA ARG A 216 -9.73 23.95 -4.15
C ARG A 216 -8.97 24.52 -5.36
N PRO A 217 -9.67 25.01 -6.40
CA PRO A 217 -9.03 25.68 -7.53
C PRO A 217 -8.06 26.78 -7.10
N GLY A 218 -6.88 26.87 -7.73
CA GLY A 218 -5.80 27.76 -7.31
C GLY A 218 -5.02 27.29 -6.07
N GLY A 219 -5.30 26.08 -5.60
CA GLY A 219 -4.55 25.41 -4.56
C GLY A 219 -3.11 25.04 -4.98
N PRO A 220 -2.30 24.59 -4.03
CA PRO A 220 -0.89 24.31 -4.27
C PRO A 220 -0.67 23.04 -5.11
N ASP A 221 0.19 23.14 -6.13
CA ASP A 221 0.53 22.00 -6.98
C ASP A 221 1.41 20.95 -6.26
N ARG A 222 2.21 21.35 -5.25
CA ARG A 222 3.13 20.47 -4.50
C ARG A 222 3.37 20.94 -3.07
N GLY A 223 3.43 19.99 -2.13
CA GLY A 223 4.13 20.09 -0.84
C GLY A 223 3.74 21.26 0.08
N ALA A 224 2.67 21.98 -0.23
CA ALA A 224 2.23 23.09 0.60
C ALA A 224 1.22 22.59 1.63
N TRP A 225 1.20 23.28 2.76
CA TRP A 225 0.35 22.90 3.88
C TRP A 225 -1.12 22.98 3.49
N ALA A 226 -1.89 21.99 3.95
CA ALA A 226 -3.34 22.07 4.00
C ALA A 226 -3.75 23.19 4.96
N ARG A 227 -3.98 24.38 4.41
CA ARG A 227 -4.52 25.51 5.15
C ARG A 227 -6.05 25.44 5.09
N ARG A 228 -6.72 26.34 5.80
CA ARG A 228 -8.19 26.35 5.83
C ARG A 228 -8.76 26.75 4.46
N GLU A 229 -8.02 27.57 3.72
CA GLU A 229 -8.46 28.24 2.50
C GLU A 229 -8.33 27.35 1.27
N ASN A 230 -7.32 26.48 1.21
CA ASN A 230 -7.02 25.67 0.03
C ASN A 230 -7.52 24.22 0.11
N PHE A 231 -7.80 23.67 1.29
CA PHE A 231 -8.22 22.26 1.44
C PHE A 231 -9.70 22.06 1.09
N ASP A 232 -10.00 21.14 0.18
CA ASP A 232 -11.37 20.81 -0.22
C ASP A 232 -11.97 19.75 0.72
N LEU A 233 -12.74 20.19 1.72
CA LEU A 233 -13.34 19.29 2.70
C LEU A 233 -14.27 18.25 2.09
N ALA A 234 -15.06 18.63 1.08
CA ALA A 234 -16.07 17.75 0.50
C ALA A 234 -15.43 16.58 -0.24
N ARG A 235 -14.47 16.89 -1.12
CA ARG A 235 -13.75 15.85 -1.90
C ARG A 235 -12.84 14.99 -1.02
N ASN A 236 -12.17 15.59 -0.04
CA ASN A 236 -11.33 14.82 0.88
C ASN A 236 -12.16 13.92 1.80
N TRP A 237 -13.32 14.38 2.28
CA TRP A 237 -14.23 13.51 3.04
C TRP A 237 -14.74 12.36 2.17
N ALA A 238 -15.16 12.64 0.93
CA ALA A 238 -15.59 11.60 0.01
C ALA A 238 -14.49 10.56 -0.27
N LEU A 239 -13.23 10.99 -0.40
CA LEU A 239 -12.09 10.07 -0.55
C LEU A 239 -11.96 9.15 0.67
N VAL A 240 -11.92 9.71 1.88
CA VAL A 240 -11.79 8.93 3.12
C VAL A 240 -12.98 7.99 3.30
N ARG A 241 -14.19 8.48 2.99
CA ARG A 241 -15.41 7.68 3.03
C ARG A 241 -15.34 6.50 2.06
N ALA A 242 -14.98 6.73 0.80
CA ALA A 242 -14.83 5.67 -0.21
C ALA A 242 -13.76 4.64 0.19
N LEU A 243 -12.61 5.07 0.73
CA LEU A 243 -11.61 4.16 1.29
C LEU A 243 -12.22 3.26 2.37
N VAL A 244 -13.01 3.80 3.29
CA VAL A 244 -13.63 3.04 4.38
C VAL A 244 -14.76 2.12 3.89
N THR A 245 -15.59 2.56 2.94
CA THR A 245 -16.83 1.86 2.56
C THR A 245 -16.70 0.96 1.34
N GLU A 246 -15.66 1.10 0.53
CA GLU A 246 -15.54 0.40 -0.77
C GLU A 246 -14.24 -0.38 -0.95
N THR A 247 -13.33 -0.30 0.02
CA THR A 247 -12.04 -0.99 0.01
C THR A 247 -11.83 -1.80 1.27
N ASP A 248 -10.75 -2.58 1.29
CA ASP A 248 -10.27 -3.25 2.50
C ASP A 248 -9.10 -2.46 3.09
N VAL A 249 -9.38 -1.20 3.46
CA VAL A 249 -8.40 -0.31 4.11
C VAL A 249 -8.05 -0.83 5.50
N GLN A 250 -6.76 -0.92 5.79
CA GLN A 250 -6.23 -1.31 7.09
C GLN A 250 -5.98 -0.09 7.97
N LEU A 251 -5.46 1.00 7.38
CA LEU A 251 -5.03 2.20 8.10
C LEU A 251 -4.96 3.41 7.17
N VAL A 252 -5.36 4.58 7.67
CA VAL A 252 -5.12 5.89 7.05
C VAL A 252 -4.41 6.77 8.08
N LEU A 253 -3.20 7.22 7.78
CA LEU A 253 -2.43 8.12 8.63
C LEU A 253 -2.48 9.54 8.09
N VAL A 254 -2.81 10.49 8.97
CA VAL A 254 -2.88 11.92 8.64
C VAL A 254 -2.71 12.79 9.89
N ASP A 255 -2.42 14.07 9.74
CA ASP A 255 -2.27 14.99 10.88
C ASP A 255 -3.59 15.16 11.66
N ARG A 256 -3.48 15.27 13.00
CA ARG A 256 -4.62 15.39 13.92
C ARG A 256 -5.53 16.57 13.58
N ARG A 257 -4.98 17.67 13.03
CA ARG A 257 -5.76 18.84 12.62
C ARG A 257 -6.65 18.51 11.42
N ILE A 258 -6.18 17.67 10.49
CA ILE A 258 -6.97 17.21 9.33
C ILE A 258 -8.05 16.24 9.79
N ILE A 259 -7.71 15.30 10.69
CA ILE A 259 -8.69 14.40 11.32
C ILE A 259 -9.86 15.18 11.92
N LYS A 260 -9.57 16.20 12.74
CA LYS A 260 -10.60 17.03 13.35
C LYS A 260 -11.49 17.69 12.30
N ARG A 261 -10.89 18.28 11.26
CA ARG A 261 -11.64 18.97 10.19
C ARG A 261 -12.55 18.02 9.40
N LEU A 262 -12.07 16.81 9.08
CA LEU A 262 -12.87 15.80 8.37
C LEU A 262 -14.01 15.30 9.24
N TYR A 263 -13.75 15.00 10.51
CA TYR A 263 -14.76 14.58 11.47
C TYR A 263 -15.86 15.64 11.63
N ASP A 264 -15.47 16.90 11.89
CA ASP A 264 -16.42 18.00 12.09
C ASP A 264 -17.26 18.23 10.82
N TYR A 265 -16.63 18.16 9.64
CA TYR A 265 -17.33 18.29 8.37
C TYR A 265 -18.32 17.14 8.15
N ALA A 266 -17.89 15.89 8.31
CA ALA A 266 -18.73 14.71 8.13
C ALA A 266 -19.97 14.76 9.05
N LEU A 267 -19.76 15.11 10.33
CA LEU A 267 -20.84 15.29 11.29
C LEU A 267 -21.79 16.42 10.87
N SER A 268 -21.24 17.55 10.40
CA SER A 268 -22.06 18.67 9.92
C SER A 268 -22.88 18.35 8.66
N THR A 269 -22.43 17.38 7.85
CA THR A 269 -23.16 16.89 6.67
C THR A 269 -24.18 15.80 7.00
N GLY A 270 -24.33 15.43 8.28
CA GLY A 270 -25.34 14.48 8.74
C GLY A 270 -24.90 13.02 8.80
N GLU A 271 -23.59 12.74 8.76
CA GLU A 271 -23.08 11.38 8.99
C GLU A 271 -23.32 10.95 10.45
N ASP A 272 -23.60 9.66 10.65
CA ASP A 272 -23.88 9.13 11.97
C ASP A 272 -22.66 9.25 12.90
N GLN A 273 -22.86 9.84 14.07
CA GLN A 273 -21.76 10.12 15.00
C GLN A 273 -21.10 8.84 15.50
N ALA A 274 -21.86 7.80 15.83
CA ALA A 274 -21.29 6.56 16.34
C ALA A 274 -20.43 5.85 15.29
N TRP A 275 -20.87 5.89 14.03
CA TRP A 275 -20.09 5.41 12.90
C TRP A 275 -18.80 6.23 12.70
N LEU A 276 -18.86 7.57 12.75
CA LEU A 276 -17.67 8.42 12.69
C LEU A 276 -16.70 8.15 13.86
N ASP A 277 -17.22 7.99 15.07
CA ASP A 277 -16.42 7.66 16.25
C ASP A 277 -15.73 6.30 16.07
N SER A 278 -16.37 5.33 15.41
CA SER A 278 -15.72 4.07 15.06
C SER A 278 -14.53 4.26 14.10
N ILE A 279 -14.58 5.24 13.20
CA ILE A 279 -13.53 5.49 12.20
C ILE A 279 -12.37 6.30 12.80
N PHE A 280 -12.69 7.36 13.55
CA PHE A 280 -11.74 8.37 13.99
C PHE A 280 -11.37 8.29 15.48
N ARG A 281 -12.25 7.75 16.34
CA ARG A 281 -12.15 7.83 17.81
C ARG A 281 -12.22 6.48 18.52
N ALA A 282 -11.86 5.39 17.85
CA ALA A 282 -11.79 4.04 18.43
C ALA A 282 -10.43 3.72 19.08
N GLY A 283 -9.67 4.73 19.52
CA GLY A 283 -8.33 4.57 20.08
C GLY A 283 -7.37 3.89 19.10
N ARG A 284 -6.70 2.80 19.54
CA ARG A 284 -5.83 1.98 18.66
C ARG A 284 -6.60 1.27 17.54
N GLY A 285 -7.93 1.19 17.64
CA GLY A 285 -8.79 0.60 16.62
C GLY A 285 -9.30 1.59 15.56
N SER A 286 -8.97 2.89 15.65
CA SER A 286 -9.36 3.87 14.62
C SER A 286 -8.77 3.49 13.27
N LEU A 287 -9.56 3.58 12.19
CA LEU A 287 -9.04 3.42 10.83
C LEU A 287 -8.21 4.63 10.42
N VAL A 288 -8.67 5.84 10.79
CA VAL A 288 -7.94 7.08 10.55
C VAL A 288 -7.20 7.47 11.82
N GLN A 289 -5.87 7.47 11.78
CA GLN A 289 -5.02 7.68 12.94
C GLN A 289 -4.08 8.87 12.74
N HIS A 290 -3.71 9.49 13.85
CA HIS A 290 -2.73 10.55 13.81
C HIS A 290 -1.33 9.99 13.56
N ALA A 291 -0.62 10.55 12.58
CA ALA A 291 0.82 10.41 12.45
C ALA A 291 1.51 11.76 12.28
N ARG A 292 2.68 11.91 12.90
CA ARG A 292 3.52 13.11 12.75
C ARG A 292 4.01 13.19 11.31
N ARG A 293 4.24 14.39 10.77
CA ARG A 293 4.71 14.66 9.39
C ARG A 293 3.74 14.29 8.25
N HIS A 294 2.52 13.83 8.55
CA HIS A 294 1.48 13.54 7.57
C HIS A 294 0.53 14.74 7.40
N ARG A 295 1.08 15.93 7.18
CA ARG A 295 0.35 17.21 7.17
C ARG A 295 -0.12 17.67 5.79
N ASP A 296 0.35 17.00 4.76
CA ASP A 296 0.20 17.37 3.35
C ASP A 296 -0.23 16.19 2.46
N HIS A 297 -0.40 15.00 3.05
CA HIS A 297 -0.84 13.78 2.39
C HIS A 297 -1.56 12.84 3.37
N TYR A 298 -2.32 11.90 2.81
CA TYR A 298 -2.73 10.67 3.48
C TYR A 298 -1.70 9.59 3.18
N HIS A 299 -1.21 8.90 4.21
CA HIS A 299 -0.59 7.59 4.02
C HIS A 299 -1.68 6.53 4.21
N VAL A 300 -1.95 5.73 3.19
CA VAL A 300 -3.01 4.72 3.20
C VAL A 300 -2.37 3.34 3.10
N ARG A 301 -2.79 2.41 3.95
CA ARG A 301 -2.44 0.99 3.89
C ARG A 301 -3.69 0.15 3.70
N PHE A 302 -3.61 -0.83 2.81
CA PHE A 302 -4.66 -1.80 2.57
C PHE A 302 -4.31 -3.20 3.11
N TYR A 303 -5.34 -4.01 3.38
CA TYR A 303 -5.17 -5.40 3.77
C TYR A 303 -4.66 -6.26 2.63
N ASN A 304 -5.18 -6.14 1.41
CA ASN A 304 -4.79 -6.96 0.25
C ASN A 304 -4.71 -8.46 0.59
N PRO A 305 -5.84 -9.03 1.06
CA PRO A 305 -5.84 -10.33 1.69
C PRO A 305 -5.32 -11.44 0.77
N ARG A 306 -5.63 -11.39 -0.53
CA ARG A 306 -5.13 -12.41 -1.48
C ARG A 306 -3.62 -12.29 -1.66
N ALA A 307 -3.11 -11.09 -1.91
CA ALA A 307 -1.68 -10.88 -2.12
C ALA A 307 -0.86 -11.21 -0.85
N GLN A 308 -1.36 -10.89 0.35
CA GLN A 308 -0.70 -11.26 1.61
C GLN A 308 -0.76 -12.77 1.86
N GLU A 309 -1.89 -13.42 1.61
CA GLU A 309 -2.01 -14.87 1.80
C GLU A 309 -1.12 -15.65 0.84
N LEU A 310 -1.10 -15.27 -0.45
CA LEU A 310 -0.16 -15.85 -1.42
C LEU A 310 1.29 -15.63 -0.99
N GLY A 311 1.65 -14.40 -0.59
CA GLY A 311 3.00 -14.09 -0.12
C GLY A 311 3.42 -14.92 1.09
N ARG A 312 2.51 -15.13 2.05
CA ARG A 312 2.73 -15.99 3.22
C ARG A 312 2.87 -17.47 2.84
N ARG A 313 2.06 -17.99 1.92
CA ARG A 313 2.10 -19.39 1.47
C ARG A 313 3.32 -19.69 0.59
N VAL A 314 3.81 -18.71 -0.17
CA VAL A 314 5.03 -18.81 -0.99
C VAL A 314 6.31 -18.66 -0.17
N LEU A 315 6.26 -17.97 0.97
CA LEU A 315 7.43 -17.69 1.82
C LEU A 315 8.30 -18.94 2.12
N PRO A 316 7.73 -20.11 2.48
CA PRO A 316 8.50 -21.34 2.70
C PRO A 316 9.08 -21.96 1.42
N LEU A 317 8.53 -21.62 0.26
CA LEU A 317 8.91 -22.13 -1.06
C LEU A 317 9.99 -21.28 -1.74
N MET A 318 10.29 -20.08 -1.23
CA MET A 318 11.34 -19.22 -1.79
C MET A 318 12.71 -19.92 -1.67
N PRO A 319 13.40 -20.21 -2.79
CA PRO A 319 14.57 -21.09 -2.77
C PRO A 319 15.76 -20.49 -2.00
N LYS A 320 16.59 -21.39 -1.46
CA LYS A 320 17.87 -21.10 -0.78
C LYS A 320 18.91 -20.33 -1.61
N GLY A 321 18.62 -20.00 -2.87
CA GLY A 321 19.62 -19.63 -3.88
C GLY A 321 19.16 -18.69 -5.01
N GLN A 322 18.09 -17.90 -4.83
CA GLN A 322 17.79 -16.75 -5.71
C GLN A 322 18.20 -15.44 -5.01
N PRO A 323 19.48 -15.05 -5.07
CA PRO A 323 20.03 -13.94 -4.28
C PRO A 323 19.42 -12.56 -4.62
N ASP A 324 18.92 -12.38 -5.84
CA ASP A 324 18.34 -11.12 -6.28
C ASP A 324 16.96 -10.87 -5.67
N LEU A 325 16.21 -11.93 -5.38
CA LEU A 325 14.90 -11.86 -4.72
C LEU A 325 15.00 -12.06 -3.20
N ASN A 326 16.17 -12.42 -2.67
CA ASN A 326 16.37 -12.78 -1.27
C ASN A 326 17.26 -11.78 -0.50
N ARG A 327 16.96 -10.48 -0.61
CA ARG A 327 17.70 -9.38 0.08
C ARG A 327 16.82 -8.41 0.87
N VAL A 328 16.93 -8.32 2.19
CA VAL A 328 16.13 -7.36 3.00
C VAL A 328 16.87 -6.04 3.07
N VAL A 329 16.17 -4.92 3.04
CA VAL A 329 16.81 -3.62 3.24
C VAL A 329 16.70 -3.23 4.71
N HIS A 330 17.84 -3.09 5.38
CA HIS A 330 17.93 -2.83 6.80
C HIS A 330 18.57 -1.46 7.08
N ARG A 331 17.87 -0.61 7.84
CA ARG A 331 18.42 0.65 8.32
C ARG A 331 19.11 0.47 9.66
N VAL A 332 20.40 0.74 9.69
CA VAL A 332 21.26 0.59 10.87
C VAL A 332 20.78 1.51 11.98
N ARG A 333 20.43 0.96 13.14
CA ARG A 333 20.06 1.71 14.35
C ARG A 333 21.31 2.10 15.14
N ARG A 334 21.19 3.09 16.04
CA ARG A 334 22.30 3.50 16.90
C ARG A 334 22.78 2.31 17.74
N GLY A 335 24.08 2.02 17.69
CA GLY A 335 24.69 0.90 18.42
C GLY A 335 24.69 -0.44 17.69
N GLU A 336 24.09 -0.56 16.51
CA GLU A 336 24.17 -1.79 15.70
C GLU A 336 25.52 -1.92 14.98
N TYR A 337 25.95 -3.16 14.79
CA TYR A 337 27.15 -3.52 14.03
C TYR A 337 26.83 -4.68 13.08
N LEU A 338 27.62 -4.84 12.01
CA LEU A 338 27.33 -5.83 10.96
C LEU A 338 27.17 -7.26 11.48
N GLY A 339 27.87 -7.63 12.56
CA GLY A 339 27.73 -8.96 13.18
C GLY A 339 26.38 -9.19 13.84
N ALA A 340 25.82 -8.18 14.51
CA ALA A 340 24.47 -8.26 15.07
C ALA A 340 23.40 -8.31 13.96
N ILE A 341 23.60 -7.52 12.90
CA ILE A 341 22.72 -7.50 11.73
C ILE A 341 22.79 -8.84 10.99
N ALA A 342 24.00 -9.37 10.74
CA ALA A 342 24.20 -10.66 10.08
C ALA A 342 23.51 -11.80 10.84
N ARG A 343 23.64 -11.84 12.17
CA ARG A 343 22.95 -12.83 13.01
C ARG A 343 21.44 -12.68 12.95
N ARG A 344 20.91 -11.44 13.01
CA ARG A 344 19.47 -11.17 12.93
C ARG A 344 18.86 -11.73 11.65
N TYR A 345 19.54 -11.58 10.53
CA TYR A 345 19.03 -11.93 9.20
C TYR A 345 19.57 -13.26 8.67
N ASP A 346 20.15 -14.10 9.54
CA ASP A 346 20.77 -15.38 9.19
C ASP A 346 21.64 -15.30 7.91
N THR A 347 22.59 -14.37 7.95
CA THR A 347 23.55 -14.14 6.86
C THR A 347 24.95 -13.95 7.41
N THR A 348 25.89 -13.53 6.57
CA THR A 348 27.24 -13.20 7.02
C THR A 348 27.58 -11.75 6.79
N VAL A 349 28.47 -11.25 7.65
CA VAL A 349 29.11 -9.95 7.49
C VAL A 349 29.73 -9.83 6.08
N SER A 350 30.37 -10.88 5.57
CA SER A 350 30.94 -10.89 4.22
C SER A 350 29.87 -10.70 3.12
N ALA A 351 28.74 -11.40 3.22
CA ALA A 351 27.65 -11.27 2.26
C ALA A 351 27.02 -9.87 2.30
N ILE A 352 26.77 -9.32 3.50
CA ILE A 352 26.28 -7.95 3.66
C ILE A 352 27.28 -6.95 3.06
N ARG A 353 28.58 -7.13 3.32
CA ARG A 353 29.61 -6.25 2.79
C ARG A 353 29.66 -6.29 1.26
N LYS A 354 29.63 -7.49 0.67
CA LYS A 354 29.61 -7.68 -0.78
C LYS A 354 28.39 -7.02 -1.40
N ALA A 355 27.20 -7.26 -0.84
CA ALA A 355 25.93 -6.70 -1.34
C ALA A 355 25.85 -5.16 -1.25
N ASN A 356 26.66 -4.53 -0.39
CA ASN A 356 26.65 -3.08 -0.16
C ASN A 356 27.95 -2.36 -0.57
N GLY A 357 28.87 -3.04 -1.26
CA GLY A 357 30.17 -2.48 -1.63
C GLY A 357 31.02 -2.01 -0.43
N LEU A 358 30.87 -2.64 0.75
CA LEU A 358 31.57 -2.21 1.96
C LEU A 358 33.01 -2.74 2.02
N ARG A 359 33.96 -1.81 2.03
CA ARG A 359 35.39 -2.13 2.21
C ARG A 359 35.76 -2.50 3.66
N SER A 360 34.95 -2.12 4.65
CA SER A 360 35.17 -2.44 6.07
C SER A 360 33.88 -2.89 6.77
N THR A 361 33.98 -3.23 8.06
CA THR A 361 32.83 -3.58 8.91
C THR A 361 32.19 -2.38 9.61
N LEU A 362 32.79 -1.19 9.47
CA LEU A 362 32.30 0.03 10.07
C LEU A 362 31.03 0.51 9.35
N ILE A 363 29.94 0.62 10.10
CA ILE A 363 28.65 1.10 9.63
C ILE A 363 28.21 2.28 10.50
N ARG A 364 27.52 3.24 9.89
CA ARG A 364 27.00 4.42 10.59
C ARG A 364 25.51 4.23 10.83
N ALA A 365 25.03 4.65 11.99
CA ALA A 365 23.61 4.71 12.27
C ALA A 365 22.89 5.55 11.19
N GLY A 366 21.70 5.11 10.79
CA GLY A 366 20.92 5.69 9.72
C GLY A 366 21.30 5.24 8.31
N ARG A 367 22.42 4.52 8.12
CA ARG A 367 22.78 3.91 6.83
C ARG A 367 21.83 2.77 6.51
N THR A 368 21.44 2.67 5.24
CA THR A 368 20.66 1.56 4.72
C THR A 368 21.59 0.51 4.12
N LEU A 369 21.36 -0.75 4.46
CA LEU A 369 22.11 -1.91 3.99
C LEU A 369 21.18 -2.92 3.30
N VAL A 370 21.59 -3.39 2.13
CA VAL A 370 21.00 -4.54 1.44
C VAL A 370 21.55 -5.81 2.09
N ILE A 371 20.71 -6.56 2.79
CA ILE A 371 21.06 -7.74 3.56
C ILE A 371 20.64 -8.98 2.77
N PRO A 372 21.56 -9.68 2.08
CA PRO A 372 21.24 -10.94 1.42
C PRO A 372 20.94 -12.00 2.49
N LEU A 373 19.82 -12.70 2.38
CA LEU A 373 19.46 -13.80 3.27
C LEU A 373 20.06 -15.11 2.73
N ARG A 374 20.53 -16.01 3.61
CA ARG A 374 20.99 -17.34 3.21
C ARG A 374 19.87 -18.35 3.47
N GLY A 375 19.47 -19.13 2.45
CA GLY A 375 18.39 -20.09 2.61
C GLY A 375 16.99 -19.52 2.30
N PRO A 376 15.90 -20.34 2.42
CA PRO A 376 14.55 -19.81 2.43
C PRO A 376 14.54 -18.87 3.62
N CYS A 377 13.73 -17.85 3.62
CA CYS A 377 13.71 -16.96 4.77
C CYS A 377 13.10 -17.64 6.01
N VAL A 378 13.90 -18.45 6.70
CA VAL A 378 13.53 -19.20 7.91
C VAL A 378 13.35 -18.29 9.13
N ASN A 379 13.94 -17.09 9.08
CA ASN A 379 13.83 -16.05 10.11
C ASN A 379 13.26 -14.73 9.53
N CYS A 380 12.64 -14.74 8.35
CA CYS A 380 11.87 -13.56 7.97
C CYS A 380 10.70 -13.43 8.94
N PRO A 381 10.46 -12.21 9.49
CA PRO A 381 9.26 -11.99 10.25
C PRO A 381 8.10 -12.27 9.28
N THR A 382 7.37 -13.35 9.55
CA THR A 382 6.21 -13.75 8.76
C THR A 382 5.01 -13.05 9.35
N PRO A 383 4.27 -12.24 8.58
CA PRO A 383 3.02 -11.68 9.04
C PRO A 383 2.08 -12.80 9.54
N PRO A 384 1.22 -12.52 10.51
CA PRO A 384 0.16 -13.44 10.91
C PRO A 384 -0.70 -13.81 9.70
N GLU A 385 -1.60 -14.77 9.88
CA GLU A 385 -2.68 -14.95 8.92
C GLU A 385 -3.50 -13.65 8.80
N VAL A 386 -3.77 -13.23 7.57
CA VAL A 386 -4.56 -12.03 7.30
C VAL A 386 -6.03 -12.36 7.58
N ILE A 387 -6.70 -11.52 8.36
CA ILE A 387 -8.14 -11.57 8.56
C ILE A 387 -8.65 -10.16 8.34
N VAL A 388 -9.42 -9.96 7.27
CA VAL A 388 -10.05 -8.66 6.99
C VAL A 388 -11.26 -8.51 7.91
N PRO A 389 -11.30 -7.50 8.79
CA PRO A 389 -12.47 -7.26 9.63
C PRO A 389 -13.68 -6.87 8.76
N PRO A 390 -14.92 -7.07 9.24
CA PRO A 390 -16.10 -6.57 8.54
C PRO A 390 -15.96 -5.08 8.24
N ARG A 391 -16.37 -4.69 7.03
CA ARG A 391 -16.26 -3.32 6.57
C ARG A 391 -17.12 -2.41 7.45
N ARG A 392 -16.57 -1.26 7.84
CA ARG A 392 -17.27 -0.24 8.65
C ARG A 392 -18.21 0.57 7.78
N LEU A 393 -19.34 -0.02 7.41
CA LEU A 393 -20.38 0.66 6.65
C LEU A 393 -21.17 1.60 7.56
N PRO A 394 -21.61 2.77 7.04
CA PRO A 394 -22.54 3.63 7.78
C PRO A 394 -23.84 2.87 8.05
N PRO A 395 -24.58 3.23 9.11
CA PRO A 395 -25.88 2.63 9.37
C PRO A 395 -26.79 2.80 8.15
N ALA A 396 -27.58 1.76 7.85
CA ALA A 396 -28.56 1.86 6.77
C ALA A 396 -29.51 3.04 7.04
N PRO A 397 -29.84 3.85 6.01
CA PRO A 397 -30.84 4.89 6.20
C PRO A 397 -32.13 4.26 6.72
N PRO A 398 -32.86 4.92 7.63
CA PRO A 398 -34.12 4.39 8.12
C PRO A 398 -35.02 4.09 6.92
N PRO A 399 -35.78 2.98 6.93
CA PRO A 399 -36.69 2.67 5.84
C PRO A 399 -37.61 3.87 5.63
N VAL A 400 -37.57 4.43 4.42
CA VAL A 400 -38.46 5.53 4.06
C VAL A 400 -39.87 5.02 4.27
N ALA A 401 -40.59 5.58 5.25
CA ALA A 401 -41.98 5.25 5.47
C ALA A 401 -42.73 5.57 4.19
N VAL A 402 -43.07 4.53 3.42
CA VAL A 402 -43.92 4.66 2.24
C VAL A 402 -45.24 5.20 2.77
N ARG A 403 -45.49 6.49 2.55
CA ARG A 403 -46.82 7.06 2.79
C ARG A 403 -47.75 6.25 1.90
N SER A 404 -48.55 5.39 2.50
CA SER A 404 -49.64 4.68 1.83
C SER A 404 -50.47 5.75 1.13
N ALA A 405 -50.57 5.65 -0.20
CA ALA A 405 -51.40 6.54 -0.98
C ALA A 405 -52.81 6.54 -0.36
N PRO A 406 -53.46 7.71 -0.18
CA PRO A 406 -54.83 7.73 0.30
C PRO A 406 -55.68 6.89 -0.66
N ALA A 407 -56.45 5.96 -0.11
CA ALA A 407 -57.43 5.19 -0.86
C ALA A 407 -58.28 6.17 -1.67
N ARG A 408 -58.34 5.96 -2.99
CA ARG A 408 -59.19 6.76 -3.87
C ARG A 408 -60.62 6.68 -3.34
N GLY A 409 -61.13 7.84 -2.91
CA GLY A 409 -62.51 8.00 -2.49
C GLY A 409 -63.46 7.55 -3.60
N GLU A 410 -64.47 6.79 -3.18
CA GLU A 410 -65.62 6.38 -3.95
C GLU A 410 -66.28 7.61 -4.60
N LEU A 411 -66.31 7.64 -5.93
CA LEU A 411 -67.05 8.63 -6.70
C LEU A 411 -68.56 8.41 -6.48
N ALA A 412 -69.15 9.23 -5.63
CA ALA A 412 -70.60 9.35 -5.50
C ALA A 412 -71.20 9.87 -6.83
N VAL A 413 -72.02 9.04 -7.47
CA VAL A 413 -72.81 9.38 -8.66
C VAL A 413 -73.95 10.32 -8.22
N GLY A 414 -73.82 11.60 -8.53
CA GLY A 414 -74.89 12.59 -8.35
C GLY A 414 -75.85 12.58 -9.54
N THR A 415 -77.12 12.28 -9.28
CA THR A 415 -78.24 12.39 -10.23
C THR A 415 -78.68 13.85 -10.36
N SER A 416 -78.64 14.42 -11.56
CA SER A 416 -79.35 15.66 -11.91
C SER A 416 -80.46 15.38 -12.91
N GLY A 417 -81.71 15.54 -12.46
CA GLY A 417 -82.90 15.53 -13.31
C GLY A 417 -83.14 16.91 -13.96
N PRO A 418 -83.85 16.98 -15.10
CA PRO A 418 -84.11 18.25 -15.78
C PRO A 418 -85.31 18.99 -15.16
N ALA A 419 -85.15 20.30 -14.99
CA ALA A 419 -86.20 21.23 -14.61
C ALA A 419 -87.10 21.57 -15.82
N GLY A 420 -88.40 21.32 -15.68
CA GLY A 420 -89.44 21.90 -16.52
C GLY A 420 -90.01 23.16 -15.87
N LEU A 421 -90.00 24.27 -16.59
CA LEU A 421 -90.79 25.46 -16.28
C LEU A 421 -91.99 25.51 -17.24
N ALA A 422 -93.22 25.46 -16.71
CA ALA A 422 -94.41 25.93 -17.38
C ALA A 422 -95.44 26.47 -16.36
N ALA A 423 -95.80 27.74 -16.57
CA ALA A 423 -97.07 28.42 -16.29
C ALA A 423 -97.57 28.54 -14.84
N ALA A 424 -97.55 29.78 -14.34
CA ALA A 424 -98.50 30.29 -13.35
C ALA A 424 -99.65 31.01 -14.08
N ALA A 425 -100.89 30.71 -13.68
CA ALA A 425 -102.07 31.51 -13.96
C ALA A 425 -102.79 31.77 -12.62
N GLN A 426 -103.12 33.05 -12.43
CA GLN A 426 -103.89 33.71 -11.36
C GLN A 426 -103.12 34.16 -10.13
#